data_AF-A0A7J9DDI6-F1
#
_entry.id   AF-A0A7J9DDI6-F1
#
_cell.length_a   1.000
_cell.length_b   1.000
_cell.length_c   1.000
_cell.angle_alpha   90.00
_cell.angle_beta   90.00
_cell.angle_gamma   90.00
#
_symmetry.space_group_name_H-M   'P 1'
#
loop_
_entity.id
_entity.type
_entity.pdbx_description
1 polymer ?
#
loop_
_entity_poly.entity_id
_entity_poly.type
_entity_poly.pdbx_seq_one_letter_code
_entity_poly.pdbx_strand_id
1 'polypeptide(L)'
;EESDTRLIPTKANIENCLKWLVNGCQKGDSLVFYYSGHGLRQPDFNDDELDGFDETICPVDFLREGVIVDNDIYATIVKPLSEGVTLHAIVDACHSGTILDLEHVYERD
;
A
#
# COMPACT_ATOMS: atom_id res chain seq x y z
N GLU A 1 21.62 -4.01 13.68
CA GLU A 1 20.38 -4.68 13.25
C GLU A 1 19.25 -4.14 14.10
N GLU A 2 18.05 -4.02 13.53
CA GLU A 2 16.84 -3.59 14.26
C GLU A 2 16.44 -4.68 15.25
N SER A 3 16.21 -4.32 16.52
CA SER A 3 15.97 -5.27 17.62
C SER A 3 14.51 -5.28 18.08
N ASP A 4 13.71 -4.29 17.69
CA ASP A 4 12.28 -4.29 17.94
C ASP A 4 11.56 -5.14 16.89
N THR A 5 10.99 -6.26 17.33
CA THR A 5 10.26 -7.19 16.44
C THR A 5 9.02 -6.57 15.80
N ARG A 6 8.51 -5.46 16.34
CA ARG A 6 7.37 -4.71 15.78
C ARG A 6 7.77 -3.87 14.56
N LEU A 7 9.08 -3.61 14.39
CA LEU A 7 9.61 -2.83 13.27
C LEU A 7 10.09 -3.73 12.12
N ILE A 8 10.11 -5.05 12.30
CA ILE A 8 10.36 -5.99 11.21
C ILE A 8 9.18 -5.92 10.22
N PRO A 9 9.41 -5.76 8.91
CA PRO A 9 8.35 -5.59 7.92
C PRO A 9 7.66 -6.91 7.55
N THR A 10 7.10 -7.60 8.55
CA THR A 10 6.20 -8.74 8.36
C THR A 10 4.85 -8.25 7.85
N LYS A 11 4.05 -9.14 7.25
CA LYS A 11 2.72 -8.80 6.74
C LYS A 11 1.86 -8.12 7.81
N ALA A 12 1.76 -8.77 8.97
CA ALA A 12 1.00 -8.27 10.09
C ALA A 12 1.49 -6.91 10.61
N ASN A 13 2.81 -6.67 10.65
CA ASN A 13 3.34 -5.39 11.12
C ASN A 13 3.06 -4.27 10.11
N ILE A 14 3.23 -4.53 8.80
CA ILE A 14 2.93 -3.57 7.75
C ILE A 14 1.44 -3.18 7.80
N GLU A 15 0.53 -4.15 7.82
CA GLU A 15 -0.92 -3.90 7.90
C GLU A 15 -1.31 -3.08 9.15
N ASN A 16 -0.68 -3.35 10.29
CA ASN A 16 -0.91 -2.58 11.51
C ASN A 16 -0.37 -1.15 11.41
N CYS A 17 0.80 -0.96 10.79
CA CYS A 17 1.38 0.36 10.53
C CYS A 17 0.54 1.18 9.53
N LEU A 18 -0.02 0.54 8.50
CA LEU A 18 -0.95 1.17 7.56
C LEU A 18 -2.21 1.68 8.28
N LYS A 19 -2.81 0.85 9.15
CA LYS A 19 -3.95 1.26 9.98
C LYS A 19 -3.59 2.40 10.93
N TRP A 20 -2.40 2.34 11.54
CA TRP A 20 -1.90 3.40 12.41
C TRP A 20 -1.71 4.72 11.66
N LEU A 21 -1.20 4.69 10.42
CA LEU A 21 -0.89 5.88 9.62
C LEU A 21 -2.12 6.79 9.43
N VAL A 22 -3.27 6.19 9.18
CA VAL A 22 -4.51 6.95 8.91
C VAL A 22 -5.41 7.13 10.14
N ASN A 23 -5.07 6.49 11.26
CA ASN A 23 -5.90 6.51 12.46
C ASN A 23 -6.00 7.93 13.05
N GLY A 24 -7.21 8.46 13.09
CA GLY A 24 -7.48 9.77 13.70
C GLY A 24 -7.00 10.97 12.88
N CYS A 25 -6.66 10.79 11.60
CA CYS A 25 -6.32 11.91 10.71
C CYS A 25 -7.47 12.91 10.60
N GLN A 26 -7.14 14.19 10.50
CA GLN A 26 -8.06 15.32 10.45
C GLN A 26 -7.77 16.22 9.26
N LYS A 27 -8.76 17.01 8.86
CA LYS A 27 -8.64 17.98 7.78
C LYS A 27 -7.39 18.87 7.98
N GLY A 28 -6.51 18.90 6.98
CA GLY A 28 -5.26 19.65 7.00
C GLY A 28 -4.02 18.80 7.32
N ASP A 29 -4.18 17.55 7.74
CA ASP A 29 -3.04 16.64 7.98
C ASP A 29 -2.36 16.24 6.67
N SER A 30 -1.04 16.01 6.76
CA SER A 30 -0.20 15.52 5.67
C SER A 30 0.53 14.26 6.13
N LEU A 31 0.21 13.14 5.50
CA LEU A 31 0.69 11.80 5.81
C LEU A 31 1.71 11.36 4.75
N VAL A 32 2.65 10.51 5.14
CA VAL A 32 3.62 9.92 4.20
C VAL A 32 3.60 8.40 4.32
N PHE A 33 3.40 7.73 3.19
CA PHE A 33 3.64 6.30 3.01
C PHE A 33 4.84 6.12 2.07
N TYR A 34 5.87 5.45 2.55
CA TYR A 34 7.05 5.11 1.74
C TYR A 34 7.28 3.60 1.78
N TYR A 35 7.39 3.01 0.60
CA TYR A 35 7.74 1.60 0.44
C TYR A 35 8.88 1.46 -0.57
N SER A 36 9.87 0.63 -0.25
CA SER A 36 10.90 0.19 -1.19
C SER A 36 11.14 -1.30 -0.97
N GLY A 37 11.01 -2.08 -2.03
CA GLY A 37 11.05 -3.53 -1.94
C GLY A 37 10.55 -4.24 -3.20
N HIS A 38 10.18 -5.51 -3.05
CA HIS A 38 9.63 -6.29 -4.15
C HIS A 38 8.14 -6.01 -4.31
N GLY A 39 7.76 -5.71 -5.55
CA GLY A 39 6.38 -5.81 -6.00
C GLY A 39 6.21 -6.96 -6.96
N LEU A 40 5.07 -7.65 -6.86
CA LEU A 40 4.68 -8.75 -7.73
C LEU A 40 3.29 -8.46 -8.30
N ARG A 41 2.89 -9.26 -9.30
CA ARG A 41 1.52 -9.29 -9.81
C ARG A 41 0.89 -10.64 -9.54
N GLN A 42 -0.39 -10.66 -9.21
CA GLN A 42 -1.21 -11.88 -9.16
C GLN A 42 -2.43 -11.71 -10.06
N PRO A 43 -3.04 -12.80 -10.58
CA PRO A 43 -4.29 -12.68 -11.32
C PRO A 43 -5.34 -11.99 -10.45
N ASP A 44 -6.01 -11.00 -11.02
CA ASP A 44 -7.17 -10.37 -10.41
C ASP A 44 -8.33 -11.41 -10.34
N PHE A 45 -9.04 -11.43 -9.22
CA PHE A 45 -10.18 -12.33 -8.96
C PHE A 45 -11.52 -11.59 -8.79
N ASN A 46 -11.53 -10.26 -8.81
CA ASN A 46 -12.72 -9.43 -8.62
C ASN A 46 -13.06 -8.57 -9.87
N ASP A 47 -12.21 -8.61 -10.91
CA ASP A 47 -12.32 -7.90 -12.19
C ASP A 47 -12.35 -6.36 -12.04
N ASP A 48 -11.61 -5.81 -11.06
CA ASP A 48 -11.44 -4.35 -10.88
C ASP A 48 -10.23 -3.77 -11.62
N GLU A 49 -9.28 -4.61 -12.04
CA GLU A 49 -8.08 -4.19 -12.75
C GLU A 49 -8.24 -4.25 -14.28
N LEU A 50 -7.84 -3.17 -14.96
CA LEU A 50 -8.01 -3.03 -16.42
C LEU A 50 -7.19 -4.05 -17.22
N ASP A 51 -6.09 -4.54 -16.66
CA ASP A 51 -5.23 -5.54 -17.29
C ASP A 51 -5.29 -6.92 -16.62
N GLY A 52 -6.17 -7.09 -15.63
CA GLY A 52 -6.51 -8.35 -14.98
C GLY A 52 -5.47 -8.86 -13.99
N PHE A 53 -4.65 -7.98 -13.40
CA PHE A 53 -3.68 -8.34 -12.37
C PHE A 53 -3.67 -7.34 -11.21
N ASP A 54 -3.83 -7.82 -9.97
CA ASP A 54 -3.54 -7.02 -8.77
C ASP A 54 -2.02 -6.78 -8.65
N GLU A 55 -1.64 -5.56 -8.31
CA GLU A 55 -0.33 -5.20 -7.80
C GLU A 55 -0.19 -5.56 -6.32
N THR A 56 1.05 -5.87 -5.93
CA THR A 56 1.31 -6.32 -4.56
C THR A 56 2.61 -5.75 -4.02
N ILE A 57 2.68 -5.58 -2.70
CA ILE A 57 3.95 -5.43 -1.98
C ILE A 57 4.29 -6.73 -1.25
N CYS A 58 5.58 -7.04 -1.15
CA CYS A 58 6.07 -8.26 -0.51
C CYS A 58 6.64 -7.96 0.89
N PRO A 59 5.96 -8.38 1.97
CA PRO A 59 6.54 -8.42 3.31
C PRO A 59 7.71 -9.40 3.40
N VAL A 60 8.53 -9.32 4.46
CA VAL A 60 9.69 -10.22 4.63
C VAL A 60 9.29 -11.70 4.77
N ASP A 61 8.07 -11.97 5.24
CA ASP A 61 7.50 -13.29 5.45
C ASP A 61 6.48 -13.70 4.38
N PHE A 62 6.49 -13.05 3.21
CA PHE A 62 5.51 -13.26 2.14
C PHE A 62 5.41 -14.70 1.63
N LEU A 63 6.50 -15.47 1.68
CA LEU A 63 6.48 -16.89 1.31
C LEU A 63 5.59 -17.75 2.22
N ARG A 64 5.32 -17.28 3.44
CA ARG A 64 4.51 -17.98 4.45
C ARG A 64 3.14 -17.33 4.66
N GLU A 65 3.10 -16.00 4.77
CA GLU A 65 1.87 -15.23 5.08
C GLU A 65 1.21 -14.60 3.84
N GLY A 66 1.84 -14.76 2.67
CA GLY A 66 1.40 -14.16 1.43
C GLY A 66 1.81 -12.69 1.28
N VAL A 67 1.45 -12.13 0.14
CA VAL A 67 1.66 -10.72 -0.21
C VAL A 67 0.55 -9.83 0.37
N ILE A 68 0.70 -8.51 0.25
CA ILE A 68 -0.37 -7.53 0.49
C ILE A 68 -0.75 -6.95 -0.88
N VAL A 69 -2.02 -7.06 -1.24
CA VAL A 69 -2.57 -6.58 -2.52
C VAL A 69 -2.93 -5.10 -2.42
N ASP A 70 -2.82 -4.38 -3.52
CA ASP A 70 -3.28 -3.00 -3.73
C ASP A 70 -4.68 -2.73 -3.19
N ASN A 71 -5.63 -3.61 -3.44
CA ASN A 71 -7.01 -3.58 -2.95
C ASN A 71 -7.08 -3.43 -1.41
N ASP A 72 -6.23 -4.16 -0.68
CA ASP A 72 -6.12 -4.08 0.78
C ASP A 72 -5.44 -2.76 1.22
N ILE A 73 -4.47 -2.28 0.44
CA ILE A 73 -3.79 -1.00 0.67
C ILE A 73 -4.79 0.14 0.47
N TYR A 74 -5.53 0.17 -0.64
CA TYR A 74 -6.58 1.14 -0.93
C TYR A 74 -7.62 1.18 0.19
N ALA A 75 -8.16 0.01 0.55
CA ALA A 75 -9.16 -0.10 1.61
C ALA A 75 -8.65 0.40 2.97
N THR A 76 -7.35 0.25 3.24
CA THR A 76 -6.74 0.60 4.52
C THR A 76 -6.31 2.05 4.61
N ILE A 77 -5.69 2.63 3.57
CA ILE A 77 -5.06 3.97 3.65
C ILE A 77 -5.59 5.02 2.69
N VAL A 78 -6.41 4.66 1.69
CA VAL A 78 -7.00 5.62 0.75
C VAL A 78 -8.47 5.86 1.09
N LYS A 79 -9.27 4.79 1.09
CA LYS A 79 -10.72 4.83 1.35
C LYS A 79 -11.13 5.53 2.66
N PRO A 80 -10.42 5.40 3.80
CA PRO A 80 -10.83 6.03 5.06
C PRO A 80 -10.36 7.48 5.22
N LEU A 81 -9.60 8.04 4.29
CA LEU A 81 -9.10 9.42 4.42
C LEU A 81 -10.26 10.41 4.44
N SER A 82 -10.23 11.31 5.43
CA SER A 82 -11.22 12.38 5.55
C SER A 82 -10.90 13.53 4.59
N GLU A 83 -11.93 14.29 4.20
CA GLU A 83 -11.79 15.42 3.30
C GLU A 83 -10.72 16.42 3.80
N GLY A 84 -9.77 16.75 2.91
CA GLY A 84 -8.69 17.70 3.19
C GLY A 84 -7.49 17.09 3.93
N VAL A 85 -7.45 15.77 4.15
CA VAL A 85 -6.21 15.05 4.46
C VAL A 85 -5.44 14.81 3.16
N THR A 86 -4.11 14.96 3.20
CA THR A 86 -3.24 14.63 2.08
C THR A 86 -2.36 13.44 2.43
N LEU A 87 -2.40 12.37 1.62
CA LEU A 87 -1.48 11.24 1.71
C LEU A 87 -0.46 11.32 0.57
N HIS A 88 0.82 11.45 0.91
CA HIS A 88 1.93 11.36 -0.02
C HIS A 88 2.45 9.93 -0.02
N ALA A 89 2.24 9.20 -1.12
CA ALA A 89 2.75 7.85 -1.30
C ALA A 89 3.92 7.83 -2.28
N ILE A 90 5.01 7.17 -1.89
CA ILE A 90 6.21 6.98 -2.70
C ILE A 90 6.53 5.49 -2.67
N VAL A 91 6.42 4.84 -3.82
CA VAL A 91 6.56 3.39 -3.92
C VAL A 91 7.65 3.03 -4.93
N ASP A 92 8.79 2.60 -4.42
CA ASP A 92 9.94 2.12 -5.18
C ASP A 92 9.91 0.59 -5.25
N ALA A 93 9.08 0.08 -6.16
CA ALA A 93 8.90 -1.35 -6.40
C ALA A 93 8.58 -1.59 -7.89
N CYS A 94 8.77 -2.82 -8.36
CA CYS A 94 8.26 -3.22 -9.67
C CYS A 94 6.74 -3.34 -9.62
N HIS A 95 6.04 -3.04 -10.73
CA HIS A 95 4.57 -3.12 -10.81
C HIS A 95 3.90 -2.32 -9.68
N SER A 96 4.22 -1.03 -9.57
CA SER A 96 3.69 -0.16 -8.49
C SER A 96 2.89 1.03 -9.01
N GLY A 97 2.65 1.12 -10.32
CA GLY A 97 1.97 2.27 -10.94
C GLY A 97 0.54 2.47 -10.43
N THR A 98 -0.11 1.37 -10.09
CA THR A 98 -1.52 1.28 -9.66
C THR A 98 -1.66 0.77 -8.22
N ILE A 99 -0.59 0.67 -7.44
CA ILE A 99 -0.54 0.07 -6.07
C ILE A 99 -1.48 0.70 -5.01
N LEU A 100 -2.18 1.77 -5.37
CA LEU A 100 -3.13 2.51 -4.52
C LEU A 100 -4.51 2.65 -5.17
N ASP A 101 -4.79 1.98 -6.30
CA ASP A 101 -6.06 1.99 -7.03
C ASP A 101 -6.63 3.41 -7.26
N LEU A 102 -5.74 4.34 -7.61
CA LEU A 102 -6.11 5.73 -7.83
C LEU A 102 -6.72 5.90 -9.23
N GLU A 103 -7.90 6.49 -9.29
CA GLU A 103 -8.65 6.73 -10.54
C GLU A 103 -7.88 7.58 -11.58
N HIS A 104 -6.99 8.46 -11.12
CA HIS A 104 -6.31 9.42 -11.98
C HIS A 104 -4.80 9.16 -12.03
N VAL A 105 -4.29 8.80 -13.20
CA VAL A 105 -2.86 8.61 -13.48
C VAL A 105 -2.38 9.70 -14.44
N TYR A 106 -1.23 10.29 -14.13
CA TYR A 106 -0.61 11.35 -14.94
C TYR A 106 0.77 10.89 -15.38
N GLU A 107 0.94 10.70 -16.69
CA GLU A 107 2.25 10.45 -17.29
C GLU A 107 2.93 11.78 -17.62
N ARG A 108 4.26 11.82 -17.43
CA ARG A 108 5.07 12.93 -17.94
C ARG A 108 5.60 12.52 -19.30
N ASP A 109 5.29 13.32 -20.32
CA ASP A 109 5.87 13.24 -21.68
C ASP A 109 7.41 13.16 -21.66
#